data_AF-A0AA97CBI4-F1
#
_entry.id   AF-A0AA97CBI4-F1
#
_cell.length_a   1.000
_cell.length_b   1.000
_cell.length_c   1.000
_cell.angle_alpha   90.00
_cell.angle_beta   90.00
_cell.angle_gamma   90.00
#
_symmetry.space_group_name_H-M   'P 1'
#
loop_
_entity.id
_entity.type
_entity.pdbx_description
1 polymer ?
#
loop_
_entity_poly.entity_id
_entity_poly.type
_entity_poly.pdbx_seq_one_letter_code
_entity_poly.pdbx_strand_id
1 'polypeptide(L)'
;MYINSNQPNNTSQNVKINNSSKGVSGNTSSVSNHNQKCPVATSEKIVHKKEITKLNKDITTGLSHIKSKLSNILSDKASGPFQNDSIKELKSQLVRLTASVKSYQDKLDSSSYKHNSSKQKTITKLETKLSTITEKMSKAESNNKFNVSRGNQAHFDNMQKAADLREGNKAPSKFEP
;
A
#
# COMPACT_ATOMS: atom_id res chain seq x y z
N MET A 1 -70.49 41.19 22.55
CA MET A 1 -70.72 39.73 22.60
C MET A 1 -69.46 39.02 22.13
N TYR A 2 -68.94 38.14 23.00
CA TYR A 2 -68.01 37.02 22.81
C TYR A 2 -66.56 37.21 22.30
N ILE A 3 -65.73 36.38 22.94
CA ILE A 3 -64.28 36.19 22.96
C ILE A 3 -63.92 34.97 22.08
N ASN A 4 -62.62 34.80 21.76
CA ASN A 4 -61.93 33.53 21.42
C ASN A 4 -62.11 33.03 19.97
N SER A 5 -61.15 32.39 19.28
CA SER A 5 -59.96 31.62 19.71
C SER A 5 -59.15 31.09 18.49
N ASN A 6 -57.88 30.75 18.71
CA ASN A 6 -57.10 29.61 18.16
C ASN A 6 -56.30 29.70 16.83
N GLN A 7 -54.96 29.73 16.97
CA GLN A 7 -53.98 28.89 16.24
C GLN A 7 -54.10 27.39 16.68
N PRO A 8 -53.30 26.41 16.18
CA PRO A 8 -52.79 26.08 14.83
C PRO A 8 -53.07 24.60 14.46
N ASN A 9 -52.91 24.19 13.18
CA ASN A 9 -52.91 22.76 12.81
C ASN A 9 -51.48 22.20 12.84
N ASN A 10 -51.26 21.27 13.75
CA ASN A 10 -50.03 20.54 14.01
C ASN A 10 -50.22 19.12 13.46
N THR A 11 -49.30 18.61 12.64
CA THR A 11 -49.25 17.17 12.38
C THR A 11 -47.81 16.68 12.37
N SER A 12 -47.32 16.42 13.58
CA SER A 12 -46.20 15.53 13.85
C SER A 12 -46.57 14.09 13.48
N GLN A 13 -45.69 13.39 12.76
CA GLN A 13 -45.64 11.93 12.79
C GLN A 13 -44.53 11.46 13.73
N ASN A 14 -44.94 10.53 14.56
CA ASN A 14 -44.37 10.06 15.81
C ASN A 14 -43.50 8.83 15.53
N VAL A 15 -42.22 8.86 15.91
CA VAL A 15 -41.41 7.64 16.05
C VAL A 15 -41.13 7.44 17.54
N LYS A 16 -41.76 6.38 18.05
CA LYS A 16 -41.81 5.92 19.43
C LYS A 16 -40.42 5.49 19.94
N ILE A 17 -39.91 6.16 20.97
CA ILE A 17 -38.82 5.63 21.81
C ILE A 17 -39.42 5.37 23.19
N ASN A 18 -39.38 4.10 23.60
CA ASN A 18 -39.98 3.64 24.84
C ASN A 18 -39.15 4.16 26.04
N ASN A 19 -39.81 4.88 26.95
CA ASN A 19 -39.29 5.25 28.26
C ASN A 19 -39.21 4.03 29.18
N SER A 20 -38.13 3.94 29.96
CA SER A 20 -38.23 3.41 31.32
C SER A 20 -37.72 4.47 32.28
N SER A 21 -38.58 4.79 33.24
CA SER A 21 -38.48 5.91 34.18
C SER A 21 -38.00 5.40 35.52
N LYS A 22 -37.04 6.08 36.14
CA LYS A 22 -36.86 6.14 37.60
C LYS A 22 -35.99 7.35 37.92
N GLY A 23 -36.67 8.40 38.39
CA GLY A 23 -36.04 9.67 38.73
C GLY A 23 -35.17 9.59 39.97
N VAL A 24 -34.20 10.49 40.05
CA VAL A 24 -33.74 11.08 41.30
C VAL A 24 -33.64 12.58 41.06
N SER A 25 -34.42 13.30 41.87
CA SER A 25 -34.43 14.74 42.05
C SER A 25 -33.03 15.26 42.38
N GLY A 26 -32.48 16.09 41.51
CA GLY A 26 -31.38 16.99 41.81
C GLY A 26 -31.71 18.33 41.18
N ASN A 27 -31.60 19.42 41.96
CA ASN A 27 -31.70 20.78 41.45
C ASN A 27 -30.76 20.94 40.26
N THR A 28 -31.30 20.91 39.04
CA THR A 28 -30.55 21.34 37.86
C THR A 28 -30.66 22.85 37.82
N SER A 29 -29.59 23.52 38.25
CA SER A 29 -29.36 24.91 37.86
C SER A 29 -29.54 24.98 36.34
N SER A 30 -30.44 25.84 35.89
CA SER A 30 -30.69 26.07 34.47
C SER A 30 -29.39 26.55 33.84
N VAL A 31 -28.64 25.65 33.23
CA VAL A 31 -27.51 26.00 32.38
C VAL A 31 -28.13 26.54 31.11
N SER A 32 -28.30 27.86 31.03
CA SER A 32 -28.63 28.52 29.77
C SER A 32 -27.50 28.20 28.80
N ASN A 33 -27.76 27.31 27.86
CA ASN A 33 -26.79 26.94 26.84
C ASN A 33 -26.74 28.06 25.79
N HIS A 34 -26.28 29.24 26.22
CA HIS A 34 -26.08 30.38 25.36
C HIS A 34 -24.75 30.14 24.61
N ASN A 35 -24.88 29.83 23.32
CA ASN A 35 -23.81 29.66 22.34
C ASN A 35 -23.08 28.32 22.33
N GLN A 36 -23.80 27.18 22.37
CA GLN A 36 -23.28 26.01 21.64
C GLN A 36 -23.37 26.32 20.14
N LYS A 37 -22.35 27.04 19.66
CA LYS A 37 -21.99 27.12 18.26
C LYS A 37 -21.84 25.66 17.82
N CYS A 38 -22.81 25.14 17.07
CA CYS A 38 -22.66 23.86 16.37
C CYS A 38 -21.27 23.90 15.73
N PRO A 39 -20.43 22.86 15.89
CA PRO A 39 -19.17 22.81 15.19
C PRO A 39 -19.52 22.97 13.71
N VAL A 40 -19.24 24.13 13.15
CA VAL A 40 -19.29 24.32 11.70
C VAL A 40 -18.36 23.24 11.20
N ALA A 41 -18.90 22.31 10.40
CA ALA A 41 -18.10 21.32 9.72
C ALA A 41 -17.19 22.10 8.77
N THR A 42 -16.07 22.58 9.28
CA THR A 42 -15.02 23.14 8.48
C THR A 42 -14.55 21.97 7.61
N SER A 43 -14.50 22.21 6.31
CA SER A 43 -13.84 21.32 5.35
C SER A 43 -12.32 21.31 5.57
N GLU A 44 -11.86 21.31 6.83
CA GLU A 44 -10.47 21.07 7.17
C GLU A 44 -10.02 19.87 6.38
N LYS A 45 -8.81 19.95 5.81
CA LYS A 45 -8.20 18.86 5.05
C LYS A 45 -7.93 17.70 6.00
N ILE A 46 -8.97 16.96 6.37
CA ILE A 46 -8.94 15.87 7.33
C ILE A 46 -8.70 14.60 6.54
N VAL A 47 -7.60 13.91 6.85
CA VAL A 47 -7.35 12.60 6.27
C VAL A 47 -8.07 11.54 7.11
N HIS A 48 -8.93 10.74 6.48
CA HIS A 48 -9.82 9.84 7.19
C HIS A 48 -9.17 8.52 7.57
N LYS A 49 -9.54 7.96 8.73
CA LYS A 49 -9.06 6.64 9.18
C LYS A 49 -9.37 5.52 8.18
N LYS A 50 -10.53 5.59 7.51
CA LYS A 50 -10.93 4.60 6.49
C LYS A 50 -9.92 4.55 5.33
N GLU A 51 -9.36 5.69 4.94
CA GLU A 51 -8.42 5.79 3.84
C GLU A 51 -7.07 5.14 4.17
N ILE A 52 -6.48 5.42 5.36
CA ILE A 52 -5.24 4.73 5.78
C ILE A 52 -5.46 3.22 5.95
N THR A 53 -6.64 2.80 6.43
CA THR A 53 -6.96 1.37 6.56
C THR A 53 -7.01 0.69 5.20
N LYS A 54 -7.67 1.33 4.21
CA LYS A 54 -7.70 0.84 2.83
C LYS A 54 -6.31 0.80 2.22
N LEU A 55 -5.53 1.88 2.33
CA LEU A 55 -4.15 1.93 1.86
C LEU A 55 -3.31 0.79 2.47
N ASN A 56 -3.35 0.61 3.78
CA ASN A 56 -2.57 -0.44 4.45
C ASN A 56 -2.94 -1.85 3.93
N LYS A 57 -4.23 -2.10 3.67
CA LYS A 57 -4.69 -3.35 3.07
C LYS A 57 -4.13 -3.51 1.66
N ASP A 58 -4.34 -2.52 0.79
CA ASP A 58 -3.95 -2.57 -0.61
C ASP A 58 -2.44 -2.74 -0.77
N ILE A 59 -1.64 -1.99 -0.01
CA ILE A 59 -0.18 -2.09 -0.01
C ILE A 59 0.26 -3.45 0.56
N THR A 60 -0.32 -3.92 1.66
CA THR A 60 0.06 -5.23 2.24
C THR A 60 -0.24 -6.38 1.28
N THR A 61 -1.40 -6.36 0.61
CA THR A 61 -1.75 -7.36 -0.40
C THR A 61 -0.80 -7.28 -1.60
N GLY A 62 -0.54 -6.09 -2.13
CA GLY A 62 0.39 -5.90 -3.24
C GLY A 62 1.81 -6.36 -2.92
N LEU A 63 2.32 -6.04 -1.72
CA LEU A 63 3.64 -6.48 -1.27
C LEU A 63 3.70 -8.00 -1.07
N SER A 64 2.63 -8.63 -0.59
CA SER A 64 2.55 -10.09 -0.46
C SER A 64 2.65 -10.78 -1.82
N HIS A 65 1.92 -10.24 -2.81
CA HIS A 65 1.97 -10.72 -4.20
C HIS A 65 3.37 -10.58 -4.80
N ILE A 66 3.98 -9.40 -4.67
CA ILE A 66 5.35 -9.15 -5.15
C ILE A 66 6.33 -10.11 -4.47
N LYS A 67 6.25 -10.28 -3.15
CA LYS A 67 7.12 -11.18 -2.39
C LYS A 67 6.99 -12.62 -2.89
N SER A 68 5.78 -13.11 -3.09
CA SER A 68 5.53 -14.47 -3.57
C SER A 68 6.12 -14.70 -4.97
N LYS A 69 5.82 -13.81 -5.92
CA LYS A 69 6.38 -13.89 -7.28
C LYS A 69 7.91 -13.78 -7.28
N LEU A 70 8.48 -12.88 -6.47
CA LEU A 70 9.93 -12.70 -6.36
C LEU A 70 10.61 -13.96 -5.80
N SER A 71 10.02 -14.62 -4.79
CA SER A 71 10.52 -15.89 -4.27
C SER A 71 10.50 -17.01 -5.32
N ASN A 72 9.51 -17.03 -6.22
CA ASN A 72 9.46 -18.01 -7.32
C ASN A 72 10.58 -17.76 -8.35
N ILE A 73 10.88 -16.50 -8.66
CA ILE A 73 11.98 -16.13 -9.56
C ILE A 73 13.33 -16.53 -8.96
N LEU A 74 13.53 -16.27 -7.66
CA LEU A 74 14.78 -16.55 -6.96
C LEU A 74 15.04 -18.04 -6.69
N SER A 75 14.02 -18.90 -6.75
CA SER A 75 14.14 -20.33 -6.45
C SER A 75 14.41 -21.19 -7.69
N ASP A 76 14.84 -20.59 -8.81
CA ASP A 76 15.12 -21.23 -10.11
C ASP A 76 13.95 -22.04 -10.73
N LYS A 77 12.78 -22.06 -10.09
CA LYS A 77 11.54 -22.68 -10.62
C LYS A 77 11.06 -22.03 -11.92
N ALA A 78 11.58 -20.85 -12.26
CA ALA A 78 11.23 -20.10 -13.45
C ALA A 78 12.49 -19.67 -14.23
N SER A 79 13.55 -20.48 -14.28
CA SER A 79 14.78 -20.14 -15.03
C SER A 79 14.50 -20.04 -16.53
N GLY A 80 14.77 -18.88 -17.13
CA GLY A 80 14.55 -18.62 -18.55
C GLY A 80 14.36 -17.14 -18.90
N PRO A 81 14.25 -16.80 -20.20
CA PRO A 81 14.12 -15.41 -20.69
C PRO A 81 12.93 -14.64 -20.09
N PHE A 82 11.89 -15.37 -19.64
CA PHE A 82 10.69 -14.82 -19.00
C PHE A 82 10.93 -14.17 -17.61
N GLN A 83 12.10 -14.38 -16.99
CA GLN A 83 12.43 -13.73 -15.71
C GLN A 83 12.59 -12.22 -15.84
N ASN A 84 13.15 -11.73 -16.96
CA ASN A 84 13.38 -10.30 -17.13
C ASN A 84 12.07 -9.50 -17.18
N ASP A 85 11.10 -9.99 -17.94
CA ASP A 85 9.80 -9.33 -18.05
C ASP A 85 9.02 -9.41 -16.73
N SER A 86 9.12 -10.54 -16.03
CA SER A 86 8.54 -10.71 -14.69
C SER A 86 9.14 -9.72 -13.68
N ILE A 87 10.47 -9.56 -13.67
CA ILE A 87 11.14 -8.59 -12.77
C ILE A 87 10.73 -7.15 -13.12
N LYS A 88 10.66 -6.79 -14.41
CA LYS A 88 10.19 -5.46 -14.85
C LYS A 88 8.73 -5.19 -14.44
N GLU A 89 7.85 -6.17 -14.59
CA GLU A 89 6.45 -6.08 -14.15
C GLU A 89 6.38 -5.82 -12.64
N LEU A 90 7.08 -6.63 -11.84
CA LEU A 90 7.11 -6.50 -10.39
C LEU A 90 7.69 -5.16 -9.93
N LYS A 91 8.72 -4.65 -10.61
CA LYS A 91 9.30 -3.33 -10.35
C LYS A 91 8.28 -2.22 -10.60
N SER A 92 7.54 -2.31 -11.70
CA SER A 92 6.47 -1.36 -12.04
C SER A 92 5.35 -1.37 -10.99
N GLN A 93 4.96 -2.55 -10.51
CA GLN A 93 4.00 -2.67 -9.41
C GLN A 93 4.53 -2.03 -8.12
N LEU A 94 5.79 -2.30 -7.76
CA LEU A 94 6.42 -1.73 -6.57
C LEU A 94 6.45 -0.20 -6.62
N VAL A 95 6.78 0.39 -7.77
CA VAL A 95 6.74 1.85 -7.99
C VAL A 95 5.34 2.41 -7.74
N ARG A 96 4.29 1.75 -8.23
CA ARG A 96 2.89 2.17 -7.99
C ARG A 96 2.51 2.12 -6.51
N LEU A 97 2.95 1.09 -5.79
CA LEU A 97 2.72 0.99 -4.34
C LEU A 97 3.44 2.11 -3.58
N THR A 98 4.70 2.40 -3.92
CA THR A 98 5.47 3.51 -3.34
C THR A 98 4.81 4.86 -3.61
N ALA A 99 4.38 5.11 -4.85
CA ALA A 99 3.66 6.33 -5.21
C ALA A 99 2.36 6.50 -4.41
N SER A 100 1.65 5.41 -4.15
CA SER A 100 0.40 5.43 -3.37
C SER A 100 0.65 5.79 -1.89
N VAL A 101 1.72 5.25 -1.30
CA VAL A 101 2.14 5.61 0.07
C VAL A 101 2.57 7.08 0.13
N LYS A 102 3.37 7.54 -0.82
CA LYS A 102 3.83 8.93 -0.90
C LYS A 102 2.66 9.92 -1.06
N SER A 103 1.72 9.62 -1.96
CA SER A 103 0.53 10.45 -2.14
C SER A 103 -0.31 10.57 -0.86
N TYR A 104 -0.38 9.50 -0.05
CA TYR A 104 -1.05 9.58 1.24
C TYR A 104 -0.26 10.39 2.26
N GLN A 105 1.07 10.25 2.29
CA GLN A 105 1.95 11.07 3.12
C GLN A 105 1.77 12.56 2.79
N ASP A 106 1.77 12.94 1.51
CA ASP A 106 1.55 14.33 1.08
C ASP A 106 0.20 14.88 1.55
N LYS A 107 -0.87 14.06 1.49
CA LYS A 107 -2.19 14.42 2.04
C LYS A 107 -2.13 14.63 3.55
N LEU A 108 -1.41 13.75 4.26
CA LEU A 108 -1.23 13.82 5.69
C LEU A 108 -0.48 15.09 6.11
N ASP A 109 0.59 15.44 5.38
CA ASP A 109 1.41 16.62 5.62
C ASP A 109 0.65 17.91 5.33
N SER A 110 -0.25 17.89 4.33
CA SER A 110 -1.14 19.01 4.01
C SER A 110 -2.34 19.16 4.95
N SER A 111 -2.50 18.22 5.89
CA SER A 111 -3.63 18.20 6.81
C SER A 111 -3.46 19.22 7.93
N SER A 112 -4.47 20.05 8.16
CA SER A 112 -4.51 20.94 9.33
C SER A 112 -4.82 20.21 10.64
N TYR A 113 -5.18 18.92 10.57
CA TYR A 113 -5.59 18.12 11.72
C TYR A 113 -4.40 17.60 12.53
N LYS A 114 -4.29 18.01 13.80
CA LYS A 114 -3.12 17.74 14.65
C LYS A 114 -2.96 16.30 15.13
N HIS A 115 -4.00 15.46 15.05
CA HIS A 115 -3.99 14.10 15.63
C HIS A 115 -3.83 13.00 14.58
N ASN A 116 -2.75 13.09 13.79
CA ASN A 116 -2.43 12.13 12.74
C ASN A 116 -1.36 11.09 13.10
N SER A 117 -0.90 11.06 14.37
CA SER A 117 0.20 10.19 14.82
C SER A 117 0.01 8.70 14.50
N SER A 118 -1.21 8.17 14.66
CA SER A 118 -1.52 6.76 14.32
C SER A 118 -1.42 6.47 12.83
N LYS A 119 -1.77 7.45 11.98
CA LYS A 119 -1.67 7.36 10.53
C LYS A 119 -0.20 7.43 10.10
N GLN A 120 0.57 8.35 10.70
CA GLN A 120 2.02 8.46 10.47
C GLN A 120 2.73 7.15 10.80
N LYS A 121 2.45 6.54 11.96
CA LYS A 121 3.00 5.22 12.33
C LYS A 121 2.70 4.15 11.28
N THR A 122 1.51 4.18 10.68
CA THR A 122 1.12 3.23 9.63
C THR A 122 1.91 3.49 8.36
N ILE A 123 2.07 4.75 7.94
CA ILE A 123 2.87 5.12 6.77
C ILE A 123 4.34 4.69 6.95
N THR A 124 4.97 5.05 8.06
CA THR A 124 6.36 4.65 8.34
C THR A 124 6.54 3.13 8.25
N LYS A 125 5.59 2.34 8.77
CA LYS A 125 5.64 0.87 8.65
C LYS A 125 5.52 0.39 7.20
N LEU A 126 4.69 1.04 6.39
CA LEU A 126 4.56 0.71 4.96
C LEU A 126 5.83 1.08 4.19
N GLU A 127 6.44 2.24 4.47
CA GLU A 127 7.69 2.68 3.87
C GLU A 127 8.84 1.72 4.19
N THR A 128 8.99 1.29 5.45
CA THR A 128 10.00 0.29 5.82
C THR A 128 9.83 -1.00 5.03
N LYS A 129 8.59 -1.51 4.93
CA LYS A 129 8.30 -2.74 4.17
C LYS A 129 8.61 -2.57 2.67
N LEU A 130 8.27 -1.42 2.09
CA LEU A 130 8.58 -1.08 0.72
C LEU A 130 10.09 -1.02 0.48
N SER A 131 10.86 -0.41 1.38
CA SER A 131 12.33 -0.35 1.29
C SER A 131 12.93 -1.75 1.28
N THR A 132 12.54 -2.61 2.23
CA THR A 132 13.03 -3.99 2.30
C THR A 132 12.73 -4.79 1.03
N ILE A 133 11.55 -4.62 0.43
CA ILE A 133 11.20 -5.31 -0.81
C ILE A 133 11.95 -4.72 -2.01
N THR A 134 12.18 -3.41 -2.02
CA THR A 134 12.98 -2.72 -3.04
C THR A 134 14.41 -3.26 -3.07
N GLU A 135 15.05 -3.39 -1.91
CA GLU A 135 16.40 -3.96 -1.81
C GLU A 135 16.46 -5.41 -2.32
N LYS A 136 15.48 -6.24 -1.95
CA LYS A 136 15.39 -7.62 -2.43
C LYS A 136 15.17 -7.70 -3.93
N MET A 137 14.36 -6.79 -4.49
CA MET A 137 14.12 -6.70 -5.93
C MET A 137 15.39 -6.33 -6.68
N SER A 138 16.12 -5.32 -6.21
CA SER A 138 17.40 -4.91 -6.81
C SER A 138 18.43 -6.05 -6.80
N LYS A 139 18.51 -6.82 -5.70
CA LYS A 139 19.37 -7.99 -5.62
C LYS A 139 18.98 -9.08 -6.63
N ALA A 140 17.67 -9.34 -6.78
CA ALA A 140 17.18 -10.29 -7.76
C ALA A 140 17.47 -9.85 -9.20
N GLU A 141 17.32 -8.55 -9.51
CA GLU A 141 17.65 -7.99 -10.82
C GLU A 141 19.13 -8.16 -11.16
N SER A 142 20.02 -7.85 -10.21
CA SER A 142 21.47 -8.02 -10.39
C SER A 142 21.87 -9.48 -10.60
N ASN A 143 21.32 -10.40 -9.80
CA ASN A 143 21.58 -11.83 -9.94
C ASN A 143 21.11 -12.35 -11.29
N ASN A 144 19.93 -11.93 -11.76
CA ASN A 144 19.43 -12.32 -13.06
C ASN A 144 20.33 -11.83 -14.21
N LYS A 145 20.76 -10.56 -14.17
CA LYS A 145 21.71 -10.02 -15.18
C LYS A 145 23.02 -10.81 -15.22
N PHE A 146 23.55 -11.17 -14.05
CA PHE A 146 24.76 -11.99 -13.96
C PHE A 146 24.55 -13.38 -14.58
N ASN A 147 23.44 -14.06 -14.24
CA ASN A 147 23.12 -15.39 -14.77
C ASN A 147 22.93 -15.38 -16.28
N VAL A 148 22.21 -14.39 -16.83
CA VAL A 148 22.04 -14.23 -18.28
C VAL A 148 23.40 -14.04 -18.96
N SER A 149 24.25 -13.18 -18.42
CA SER A 149 25.59 -12.93 -18.99
C SER A 149 26.46 -14.19 -18.98
N ARG A 150 26.44 -14.95 -17.88
CA ARG A 150 27.14 -16.22 -17.75
C ARG A 150 26.63 -17.27 -18.74
N GLY A 151 25.30 -17.37 -18.91
CA GLY A 151 24.69 -18.29 -19.86
C GLY A 151 25.08 -17.98 -21.31
N ASN A 152 25.07 -16.70 -21.68
CA ASN A 152 25.50 -16.26 -23.01
C ASN A 152 26.98 -16.58 -23.25
N GLN A 153 27.85 -16.33 -22.27
CA GLN A 153 29.27 -16.68 -22.38
C GLN A 153 29.46 -18.18 -22.59
N ALA A 154 28.78 -19.03 -21.80
CA ALA A 154 28.86 -20.47 -21.96
C ALA A 154 28.38 -20.93 -23.36
N HIS A 155 27.37 -20.27 -23.92
CA HIS A 155 26.92 -20.53 -25.29
C HIS A 155 27.99 -20.16 -26.34
N PHE A 156 28.59 -18.97 -26.24
CA PHE A 156 29.69 -18.57 -27.12
C PHE A 156 30.90 -19.49 -27.00
N ASP A 157 31.31 -19.85 -25.78
CA ASP A 157 32.41 -20.78 -25.53
C ASP A 157 32.13 -22.16 -26.16
N ASN A 158 30.89 -22.64 -26.07
CA ASN A 158 30.49 -23.91 -26.70
C ASN A 158 30.47 -23.83 -28.22
N MET A 159 30.03 -22.70 -28.80
CA MET A 159 30.11 -22.47 -30.24
C MET A 159 31.56 -22.46 -30.73
N GLN A 160 32.45 -21.77 -30.00
CA GLN A 160 33.87 -21.72 -30.34
C GLN A 160 34.50 -23.11 -30.26
N LYS A 161 34.26 -23.86 -29.18
CA LYS A 161 34.74 -25.25 -29.06
C LYS A 161 34.23 -26.14 -30.20
N ALA A 162 32.98 -25.97 -30.61
CA ALA A 162 32.42 -26.72 -31.73
C ALA A 162 33.07 -26.36 -33.08
N ALA A 163 33.42 -25.08 -33.27
CA ALA A 163 34.17 -24.62 -34.44
C ALA A 163 35.62 -25.16 -34.43
N ASP A 164 36.32 -25.05 -33.30
CA ASP A 164 37.69 -25.55 -33.13
C ASP A 164 37.78 -27.06 -33.44
N LEU A 165 36.80 -27.85 -32.95
CA LEU A 165 36.70 -29.28 -33.25
C LEU A 165 36.49 -29.58 -34.73
N ARG A 166 35.72 -28.74 -35.46
CA ARG A 166 35.50 -28.90 -36.90
C ARG A 166 36.74 -28.54 -37.72
N GLU A 167 37.50 -27.55 -37.27
CA GLU A 167 38.73 -27.10 -37.92
C GLU A 167 39.95 -27.97 -37.58
N GLY A 168 39.81 -28.93 -36.67
CA GLY A 168 40.91 -29.79 -36.23
C GLY A 168 41.86 -29.11 -35.24
N ASN A 169 41.51 -27.92 -34.76
CA ASN A 169 42.23 -27.19 -33.73
C ASN A 169 42.03 -27.91 -32.39
N LYS A 170 43.00 -28.75 -31.99
CA LYS A 170 42.97 -29.41 -30.69
C LYS A 170 43.35 -28.40 -29.60
N ALA A 171 42.55 -28.36 -28.54
CA ALA A 171 42.97 -27.69 -27.31
C ALA A 171 44.32 -28.28 -26.86
N PRO A 172 45.29 -27.45 -26.42
CA PRO A 172 46.61 -27.93 -26.04
C PRO A 172 46.49 -29.04 -25.00
N SER A 173 47.00 -30.22 -25.36
CA SER A 173 46.98 -31.38 -24.47
C SER A 173 47.97 -31.11 -23.34
N LYS A 174 47.48 -31.17 -22.10
CA LYS A 174 48.32 -31.19 -20.88
C LYS A 174 49.18 -32.46 -20.76
N PHE A 175 49.13 -33.35 -21.75
CA PHE A 175 49.90 -34.59 -21.85
C PHE A 175 50.78 -34.66 -23.10
N GLU A 176 50.83 -33.61 -23.92
CA GLU A 176 51.84 -33.52 -24.98
C GLU A 176 53.03 -32.67 -24.46
N PRO A 177 54.28 -33.17 -24.57
CA PRO A 177 55.48 -32.50 -24.07
C PRO A 177 55.86 -31.24 -24.86
#